data_AF-A0A1V5VAG0-F1
#
_entry.id   AF-A0A1V5VAG0-F1
#
_cell.length_a   1.000
_cell.length_b   1.000
_cell.length_c   1.000
_cell.angle_alpha   90.00
_cell.angle_beta   90.00
_cell.angle_gamma   90.00
#
_symmetry.space_group_name_H-M   'P 1'
#
loop_
_entity.id
_entity.type
_entity.pdbx_description
1 polymer ?
#
loop_
_entity_poly.entity_id
_entity_poly.type
_entity_poly.pdbx_seq_one_letter_code
_entity_poly.pdbx_strand_id
1 'polypeptide(L)' 'MENRELVLNRIFAAVVAEAERAAAEGVASPQEIDDAMRMGALFKKTPFAYTAEVGEETMRARLDEFAAKYGDRFKV' A
#
# COMPACT_ATOMS: atom_id res chain seq x y z
N MET A 1 -11.39 2.58 14.98
CA MET A 1 -11.52 1.45 14.04
C MET A 1 -11.96 0.23 14.82
N GLU A 2 -12.97 -0.47 14.32
CA GLU A 2 -13.30 -1.83 14.77
C GLU A 2 -12.10 -2.76 14.49
N ASN A 3 -11.89 -3.83 15.27
CA ASN A 3 -10.69 -4.69 15.14
C ASN A 3 -10.47 -5.22 13.71
N ARG A 4 -11.55 -5.53 12.97
CA ARG A 4 -11.48 -6.01 11.58
C ARG A 4 -10.93 -4.94 10.63
N GLU A 5 -11.41 -3.71 10.74
CA GLU A 5 -10.98 -2.61 9.87
C GLU A 5 -9.51 -2.26 10.10
N LEU A 6 -9.07 -2.29 11.36
CA LEU A 6 -7.67 -2.07 11.71
C LEU A 6 -6.76 -3.10 11.03
N VAL A 7 -7.13 -4.38 11.09
CA VAL A 7 -6.37 -5.46 10.45
C VAL A 7 -6.29 -5.26 8.94
N LEU A 8 -7.43 -5.00 8.29
CA LEU A 8 -7.49 -4.76 6.85
C LEU A 8 -6.63 -3.55 6.43
N ASN A 9 -6.79 -2.43 7.11
CA ASN A 9 -6.04 -1.22 6.81
C ASN A 9 -4.53 -1.43 6.99
N ARG A 10 -4.11 -2.14 8.05
CA ARG A 10 -2.70 -2.41 8.29
C ARG A 10 -2.09 -3.31 7.23
N ILE A 11 -2.82 -4.32 6.75
CA ILE A 11 -2.37 -5.19 5.65
C ILE A 11 -2.22 -4.37 4.37
N PHE A 12 -3.26 -3.60 3.99
CA PHE A 12 -3.21 -2.80 2.77
C PHE A 12 -2.11 -1.74 2.81
N ALA A 13 -1.96 -1.02 3.91
CA ALA A 13 -0.90 -0.04 4.07
C ALA A 13 0.50 -0.68 3.96
N ALA A 14 0.70 -1.88 4.51
CA ALA A 14 1.98 -2.58 4.40
C ALA A 14 2.29 -3.03 2.97
N VAL A 15 1.25 -3.36 2.19
CA VAL A 15 1.35 -3.70 0.77
C VAL A 15 1.67 -2.46 -0.06
N VAL A 16 0.98 -1.34 0.18
CA VAL A 16 1.27 -0.06 -0.49
C VAL A 16 2.68 0.42 -0.19
N ALA A 17 3.11 0.37 1.07
CA ALA A 17 4.48 0.72 1.46
C ALA A 17 5.55 -0.19 0.84
N GLU A 18 5.22 -1.39 0.39
CA GLU A 18 6.17 -2.22 -0.36
C GLU A 18 6.16 -1.90 -1.84
N ALA A 19 4.98 -1.66 -2.40
CA ALA A 19 4.83 -1.27 -3.79
C ALA A 19 5.55 0.06 -4.08
N GLU A 20 5.42 1.06 -3.20
CA GLU A 20 6.13 2.34 -3.32
C GLU A 20 7.66 2.14 -3.25
N ARG A 21 8.15 1.29 -2.33
CA ARG A 21 9.58 0.96 -2.24
C ARG A 21 10.10 0.28 -3.51
N ALA A 22 9.39 -0.75 -3.98
CA ALA A 22 9.78 -1.47 -5.19
C ALA A 22 9.83 -0.53 -6.41
N ALA A 23 8.89 0.40 -6.52
CA ALA A 23 8.90 1.43 -7.57
C ALA A 23 10.08 2.40 -7.40
N ALA A 24 10.33 2.89 -6.18
CA ALA A 24 11.43 3.82 -5.88
C ALA A 24 12.81 3.20 -6.12
N GLU A 25 12.97 1.90 -5.83
CA GLU A 25 14.19 1.12 -6.10
C GLU A 25 14.35 0.74 -7.57
N GLY A 26 13.36 1.05 -8.42
CA GLY A 26 13.41 0.76 -9.86
C GLY A 26 13.22 -0.72 -10.22
N VAL A 27 12.62 -1.51 -9.32
CA VAL A 27 12.38 -2.95 -9.56
C VAL A 27 11.37 -3.16 -10.69
N ALA A 28 10.31 -2.35 -10.72
CA ALA A 28 9.31 -2.30 -11.78
C ALA A 28 8.54 -0.98 -11.71
N SER A 29 7.85 -0.60 -12.80
CA SER A 29 6.96 0.56 -12.80
C SER A 29 5.71 0.32 -11.94
N PRO A 30 5.04 1.39 -11.45
CA PRO A 30 3.77 1.25 -10.71
C PRO A 30 2.72 0.41 -11.43
N GLN A 31 2.63 0.54 -12.76
CA GLN A 31 1.71 -0.22 -13.59
C GLN A 31 2.05 -1.72 -13.60
N GLU A 32 3.33 -2.08 -13.79
CA GLU A 32 3.78 -3.47 -13.77
C GLU A 32 3.60 -4.13 -12.40
N ILE A 33 3.80 -3.38 -11.31
CA ILE A 33 3.54 -3.84 -9.95
C ILE A 33 2.04 -4.15 -9.78
N ASP A 34 1.17 -3.24 -10.20
CA ASP A 34 -0.28 -3.46 -10.10
C ASP A 34 -0.74 -4.65 -10.96
N ASP A 35 -0.21 -4.80 -12.17
CA ASP A 35 -0.54 -5.94 -13.05
C ASP A 35 -0.05 -7.27 -12.45
N ALA A 36 1.17 -7.30 -11.88
CA ALA A 36 1.67 -8.48 -11.18
C ALA A 36 0.80 -8.84 -9.96
N MET A 37 0.37 -7.86 -9.18
CA MET A 37 -0.51 -8.09 -8.01
C MET A 37 -1.90 -8.58 -8.43
N ARG A 38 -2.43 -8.07 -9.55
CA ARG A 38 -3.71 -8.53 -10.12
C ARG A 38 -3.61 -9.98 -10.63
N MET A 39 -2.57 -10.30 -11.38
CA MET A 39 -2.43 -11.60 -12.06
C MET A 39 -1.87 -12.70 -11.14
N GLY A 40 -0.86 -12.38 -10.34
CA GLY A 40 -0.15 -13.35 -9.50
C GLY A 40 -0.80 -13.55 -8.13
N ALA A 41 -1.24 -12.47 -7.49
CA ALA A 41 -1.80 -12.51 -6.14
C ALA A 41 -3.34 -12.37 -6.09
N LEU A 42 -3.99 -12.20 -7.26
CA LEU A 42 -5.44 -12.06 -7.40
C LEU A 42 -6.03 -10.87 -6.63
N PHE A 43 -5.25 -9.79 -6.45
CA PHE A 43 -5.74 -8.56 -5.82
C PHE A 43 -6.77 -7.89 -6.72
N LYS A 44 -8.00 -7.70 -6.20
CA LYS A 44 -9.05 -6.92 -6.87
C LYS A 44 -8.76 -5.42 -6.87
N LYS A 45 -8.16 -4.95 -5.77
CA LYS A 45 -7.71 -3.57 -5.56
C LYS A 45 -6.21 -3.61 -5.36
N THR A 46 -5.49 -3.26 -6.41
CA THR A 46 -4.02 -3.29 -6.46
C THR A 46 -3.45 -2.06 -5.77
N PRO A 47 -2.18 -2.08 -5.31
CA PRO A 47 -1.62 -1.04 -4.44
C PRO A 47 -1.79 0.39 -4.97
N PHE A 48 -1.41 0.64 -6.23
CA PHE A 48 -1.46 1.99 -6.81
C PHE A 48 -2.89 2.36 -7.23
N ALA A 49 -3.64 1.44 -7.82
CA ALA A 49 -5.05 1.66 -8.15
C ALA A 49 -5.91 1.97 -6.92
N TYR A 50 -5.67 1.27 -5.80
CA TYR A 50 -6.38 1.55 -4.55
C TYR A 50 -5.98 2.89 -3.95
N THR A 51 -4.70 3.24 -4.01
CA THR A 51 -4.20 4.55 -3.58
C THR A 51 -4.86 5.68 -4.38
N ALA A 52 -4.96 5.53 -5.71
CA ALA A 52 -5.68 6.47 -6.56
C ALA A 52 -7.19 6.53 -6.24
N GLU A 53 -7.81 5.40 -5.87
CA GLU A 53 -9.22 5.35 -5.47
C GLU A 53 -9.50 6.11 -4.17
N VAL A 54 -8.65 5.96 -3.14
CA VAL A 54 -8.84 6.61 -1.83
C VAL A 54 -8.25 8.02 -1.75
N GLY A 55 -7.40 8.40 -2.70
CA GLY A 55 -6.65 9.64 -2.73
C GLY A 55 -5.27 9.50 -2.09
N GLU A 56 -4.26 10.09 -2.74
CA GLU A 56 -2.87 10.05 -2.31
C GLU A 56 -2.65 10.63 -0.91
N GLU A 57 -3.29 11.76 -0.61
CA GLU A 57 -3.20 12.40 0.71
C GLU A 57 -3.76 11.49 1.82
N THR A 58 -4.92 10.87 1.57
CA THR A 58 -5.53 9.91 2.50
C THR A 58 -4.60 8.71 2.75
N MET A 59 -3.99 8.18 1.69
CA MET A 59 -3.07 7.06 1.82
C MET A 59 -1.79 7.46 2.55
N ARG A 60 -1.22 8.63 2.25
CA ARG A 60 -0.02 9.16 2.93
C ARG A 60 -0.26 9.33 4.42
N ALA A 61 -1.38 9.96 4.80
CA ALA A 61 -1.74 10.14 6.21
C ALA A 61 -1.87 8.78 6.94
N ARG A 62 -2.43 7.75 6.28
CA ARG A 62 -2.54 6.40 6.84
C ARG A 62 -1.17 5.73 7.01
N LEU A 63 -0.28 5.88 6.04
CA LEU A 63 1.09 5.38 6.11
C LEU A 63 1.85 6.05 7.25
N ASP A 64 1.73 7.37 7.40
CA ASP A 64 2.35 8.13 8.49
C ASP A 64 1.83 7.70 9.87
N GLU A 65 0.50 7.53 10.02
CA GLU A 65 -0.11 7.02 11.26
C GLU A 65 0.49 5.65 11.64
N PHE A 66 0.59 4.74 10.67
CA PHE A 66 1.13 3.41 10.92
C PHE A 66 2.65 3.38 11.06
N ALA A 67 3.37 4.28 10.43
CA ALA A 67 4.80 4.45 10.64
C ALA A 67 5.09 4.94 12.06
N ALA A 68 4.31 5.90 12.57
CA ALA A 68 4.42 6.37 13.94
C ALA A 68 4.10 5.26 14.96
N LYS A 69 3.12 4.40 14.65
CA LYS A 69 2.64 3.35 15.57
C LYS A 69 3.46 2.04 15.52
N TYR A 70 3.91 1.64 14.35
CA TYR A 70 4.48 0.31 14.10
C TYR A 70 5.90 0.36 13.49
N GLY A 71 6.44 1.55 13.22
CA GLY A 71 7.82 1.76 12.82
C GLY A 71 8.06 1.74 11.30
N ASP A 72 9.32 1.54 10.94
CA ASP A 72 9.89 1.81 9.60
C ASP A 72 9.25 1.00 8.46
N ARG A 73 8.50 -0.04 8.78
CA ARG A 73 7.80 -0.85 7.78
C ARG A 73 6.83 -0.03 6.94
N PHE A 74 6.28 1.07 7.45
CA PHE A 74 5.32 1.91 6.74
C PHE A 74 5.90 3.23 6.23
N LYS A 75 7.20 3.47 6.42
CA LYS A 75 7.88 4.68 5.93
C LYS A 75 8.27 4.50 4.47
N VAL A 76 7.77 5.39 3.62
CA VAL A 76 8.01 5.48 2.17
C VAL A 76 7.91 6.92 1.70
#